data_AF-A0A959CLB7-F1
#
_entry.id   AF-A0A959CLB7-F1
#
_cell.length_a   1.000
_cell.length_b   1.000
_cell.length_c   1.000
_cell.angle_alpha   90.00
_cell.angle_beta   90.00
_cell.angle_gamma   90.00
#
_symmetry.space_group_name_H-M   'P 1'
#
loop_
_entity.id
_entity.type
_entity.pdbx_description
1 polymer ?
#
loop_
_entity_poly.entity_id
_entity_poly.type
_entity_poly.pdbx_seq_one_letter_code
_entity_poly.pdbx_strand_id
1 'polypeptide(L)'
;MPFPFVQHWFVVGDERGNENPFLLAMHTLFLREHNRLCAGLADEHPDWTDEQLYQHARKLVGALMQAIVYEEWLPTLGMELAPYNGYNPYADPGIMNVFSAAAFRYGHTTINSVLLRMDDSGHPMPQGDILLQDAFFNPEATLEVGGIEPYLIGMSTVVEQDFDCQVIDGLRNFLFGSPGAGGLDLVALNINRGRDRGLPDYNTVRADFGLAPKGSFEEMVSDPLMSASLQMVYQDVNNIDPWVGMLAEDHMPDALFGETAMRIIEQQFLALRNGDRFYYENDPWLSLEEKAWIRSNRLADVIRRNCPITCLHDEVFIARPLAVTGAVAARQALPFSIFPNPSQGRVNLRMERELSEGALIRITDNYGREILRRKIGPNPGNGPVAIELDGSLPAGLYHAFVVAEDAVGRQSFVRVLP
;
A
#
# COMPACT_ATOMS: atom_id res chain seq x y z
N MET A 1 -5.95 -17.42 3.53
CA MET A 1 -6.85 -17.80 4.64
C MET A 1 -7.08 -16.56 5.48
N PRO A 2 -8.30 -16.26 5.97
CA PRO A 2 -8.47 -15.19 6.94
C PRO A 2 -7.62 -15.52 8.18
N PHE A 3 -6.94 -14.50 8.73
CA PHE A 3 -6.25 -14.65 10.00
C PHE A 3 -7.21 -15.30 11.01
N PRO A 4 -6.84 -16.42 11.68
CA PRO A 4 -7.80 -17.30 12.38
C PRO A 4 -8.57 -16.68 13.55
N PHE A 5 -8.47 -15.37 13.76
CA PHE A 5 -8.79 -14.69 15.00
C PHE A 5 -9.47 -13.33 14.81
N VAL A 6 -9.55 -12.81 13.58
CA VAL A 6 -10.31 -11.60 13.29
C VAL A 6 -11.79 -11.93 13.33
N GLN A 7 -12.49 -11.40 14.34
CA GLN A 7 -13.91 -11.66 14.55
C GLN A 7 -14.82 -10.66 13.81
N HIS A 8 -14.29 -9.48 13.46
CA HIS A 8 -15.05 -8.41 12.83
C HIS A 8 -14.27 -7.83 11.66
N TRP A 9 -14.98 -7.60 10.55
CA TRP A 9 -14.43 -7.06 9.31
C TRP A 9 -15.22 -5.81 8.92
N PHE A 10 -14.55 -4.88 8.25
CA PHE A 10 -15.24 -3.73 7.65
C PHE A 10 -16.00 -4.17 6.40
N VAL A 11 -17.18 -3.61 6.20
CA VAL A 11 -17.98 -3.82 4.98
C VAL A 11 -17.81 -2.62 4.07
N VAL A 12 -17.31 -2.86 2.86
CA VAL A 12 -17.08 -1.82 1.86
C VAL A 12 -17.51 -2.33 0.47
N GLY A 13 -17.50 -1.46 -0.54
CA GLY A 13 -17.97 -1.80 -1.89
C GLY A 13 -17.12 -2.82 -2.65
N ASP A 14 -15.87 -3.07 -2.22
CA ASP A 14 -14.98 -4.09 -2.77
C ASP A 14 -14.60 -5.10 -1.68
N GLU A 15 -14.67 -6.40 -1.98
CA GLU A 15 -14.44 -7.47 -1.00
C GLU A 15 -13.02 -7.46 -0.40
N ARG A 16 -12.06 -6.82 -1.08
CA ARG A 16 -10.67 -6.74 -0.66
C ARG A 16 -10.40 -5.58 0.28
N GLY A 17 -11.40 -4.77 0.65
CA GLY A 17 -11.19 -3.57 1.46
C GLY A 17 -10.51 -3.76 2.82
N ASN A 18 -10.42 -5.00 3.32
CA ASN A 18 -9.71 -5.34 4.54
C ASN A 18 -8.32 -5.93 4.29
N GLU A 19 -7.83 -5.96 3.06
CA GLU A 19 -6.58 -6.62 2.70
C GLU A 19 -5.39 -5.98 3.42
N ASN A 20 -5.32 -4.65 3.52
CA ASN A 20 -4.32 -3.97 4.35
C ASN A 20 -4.88 -2.61 4.86
N PRO A 21 -4.25 -1.99 5.88
CA PRO A 21 -4.69 -0.72 6.46
C PRO A 21 -4.72 0.47 5.50
N PHE A 22 -3.83 0.54 4.50
CA PHE A 22 -3.82 1.61 3.51
C PHE A 22 -5.06 1.55 2.61
N LEU A 23 -5.42 0.35 2.16
CA LEU A 23 -6.63 0.15 1.35
C LEU A 23 -7.89 0.48 2.17
N LEU A 24 -7.95 0.00 3.42
CA LEU A 24 -9.04 0.31 4.34
C LEU A 24 -9.15 1.82 4.62
N ALA A 25 -8.02 2.52 4.73
CA ALA A 25 -7.98 3.97 4.91
C ALA A 25 -8.65 4.71 3.75
N MET A 26 -8.34 4.33 2.51
CA MET A 26 -8.96 4.94 1.32
C MET A 26 -10.46 4.65 1.23
N HIS A 27 -10.91 3.43 1.53
CA HIS A 27 -12.34 3.12 1.59
C HIS A 27 -13.06 3.96 2.65
N THR A 28 -12.49 4.05 3.84
CA THR A 28 -13.06 4.82 4.95
C THR A 28 -13.10 6.31 4.62
N LEU A 29 -12.05 6.84 4.00
CA LEU A 29 -11.96 8.24 3.60
C LEU A 29 -13.10 8.63 2.65
N PHE A 30 -13.31 7.87 1.58
CA PHE A 30 -14.36 8.18 0.60
C PHE A 30 -15.77 7.87 1.09
N LEU A 31 -15.93 6.95 2.04
CA LEU A 31 -17.19 6.79 2.77
C LEU A 31 -17.52 8.05 3.59
N ARG A 32 -16.54 8.60 4.32
CA ARG A 32 -16.71 9.84 5.08
C ARG A 32 -17.05 11.02 4.14
N GLU A 33 -16.35 11.14 3.01
CA GLU A 33 -16.62 12.21 2.03
C GLU A 33 -18.02 12.08 1.43
N HIS A 34 -18.49 10.87 1.12
CA HIS A 34 -19.85 10.64 0.66
C HIS A 34 -20.89 11.16 1.67
N ASN A 35 -20.76 10.78 2.94
CA ASN A 35 -21.68 11.22 3.99
C ASN A 35 -21.63 12.74 4.23
N ARG A 36 -20.42 13.34 4.17
CA ARG A 36 -20.24 14.78 4.27
C ARG A 36 -20.95 15.52 3.12
N LEU A 37 -20.84 15.01 1.89
CA LEU A 37 -21.52 15.55 0.73
C LEU A 37 -23.05 15.40 0.85
N CYS A 38 -23.56 14.24 1.28
CA CYS A 38 -24.99 14.06 1.53
C CYS A 38 -25.54 15.09 2.53
N ALA A 39 -24.81 15.37 3.62
CA ALA A 39 -25.22 16.35 4.61
C ALA A 39 -25.27 17.77 4.01
N GLY A 40 -24.25 18.18 3.26
CA GLY A 40 -24.25 19.49 2.59
C GLY A 40 -25.36 19.62 1.54
N LEU A 41 -25.61 18.58 0.75
CA LEU A 41 -26.68 18.56 -0.22
C LEU A 41 -28.07 18.60 0.43
N ALA A 42 -28.25 18.02 1.61
CA ALA A 42 -29.52 18.09 2.33
C ALA A 42 -29.80 19.51 2.86
N ASP A 43 -28.76 20.27 3.22
CA ASP A 43 -28.88 21.66 3.63
C ASP A 43 -29.21 22.57 2.42
N GLU A 44 -28.55 22.34 1.27
CA GLU A 44 -28.74 23.11 0.03
C GLU A 44 -30.05 22.77 -0.71
N HIS A 45 -30.48 21.51 -0.62
CA HIS A 45 -31.69 20.98 -1.26
C HIS A 45 -32.64 20.28 -0.28
N PRO A 46 -33.34 21.03 0.60
CA PRO A 46 -34.24 20.45 1.61
C PRO A 46 -35.44 19.66 1.04
N ASP A 47 -35.73 19.79 -0.25
CA ASP A 47 -36.79 19.10 -0.97
C ASP A 47 -36.33 17.78 -1.62
N TRP A 48 -35.03 17.49 -1.63
CA TRP A 48 -34.52 16.23 -2.18
C TRP A 48 -34.83 15.03 -1.28
N THR A 49 -35.14 13.91 -1.92
CA THR A 49 -35.27 12.62 -1.26
C THR A 49 -33.90 12.01 -0.94
N ASP A 50 -33.88 11.04 -0.02
CA ASP A 50 -32.68 10.28 0.34
C ASP A 50 -31.97 9.67 -0.89
N GLU A 51 -32.73 9.10 -1.84
CA GLU A 51 -32.17 8.54 -3.08
C GLU A 51 -31.49 9.61 -3.96
N GLN A 52 -32.06 10.82 -4.02
CA GLN A 52 -31.45 11.92 -4.79
C GLN A 52 -30.15 12.39 -4.14
N LEU A 53 -30.14 12.54 -2.80
CA LEU A 53 -28.94 12.87 -2.03
C LEU A 53 -27.85 11.81 -2.25
N TYR A 54 -28.20 10.54 -2.09
CA TYR A 54 -27.27 9.42 -2.28
C TYR A 54 -26.66 9.40 -3.69
N GLN A 55 -27.48 9.44 -4.75
CA GLN A 55 -26.97 9.33 -6.11
C GLN A 55 -26.11 10.53 -6.51
N HIS A 56 -26.47 11.73 -6.05
CA HIS A 56 -25.72 12.93 -6.37
C HIS A 56 -24.38 12.96 -5.62
N ALA A 57 -24.37 12.66 -4.32
CA ALA A 57 -23.12 12.51 -3.56
C ALA A 57 -22.24 11.38 -4.12
N ARG A 58 -22.82 10.24 -4.52
CA ARG A 58 -22.09 9.15 -5.20
C ARG A 58 -21.45 9.62 -6.50
N LYS A 59 -22.14 10.44 -7.28
CA LYS A 59 -21.61 11.02 -8.53
C LYS A 59 -20.45 11.97 -8.25
N LEU A 60 -20.58 12.85 -7.25
CA LEU A 60 -19.49 13.75 -6.84
C LEU A 60 -18.25 12.99 -6.34
N VAL A 61 -18.42 11.93 -5.55
CA VAL A 61 -17.30 11.07 -5.11
C VAL A 61 -16.62 10.38 -6.29
N GLY A 62 -17.39 9.81 -7.22
CA GLY A 62 -16.83 9.20 -8.43
C GLY A 62 -16.06 10.21 -9.29
N ALA A 63 -16.59 11.41 -9.42
CA ALA A 63 -15.94 12.50 -10.15
C ALA A 63 -14.65 13.00 -9.47
N LEU A 64 -14.62 13.11 -8.14
CA LEU A 64 -13.40 13.42 -7.39
C LEU A 64 -12.33 12.34 -7.60
N MET A 65 -12.70 11.05 -7.53
CA MET A 65 -11.77 9.96 -7.80
C MET A 65 -11.21 10.03 -9.24
N GLN A 66 -12.05 10.35 -10.22
CA GLN A 66 -11.60 10.57 -11.59
C GLN A 66 -10.59 11.73 -11.67
N ALA A 67 -10.93 12.91 -11.16
CA ALA A 67 -10.02 14.05 -11.20
C ALA A 67 -8.68 13.75 -10.49
N ILE A 68 -8.69 13.14 -9.31
CA ILE A 68 -7.48 12.75 -8.58
C ILE A 68 -6.62 11.77 -9.41
N VAL A 69 -7.23 10.76 -10.02
CA VAL A 69 -6.50 9.78 -10.84
C VAL A 69 -5.85 10.45 -12.06
N TYR A 70 -6.61 11.24 -12.81
CA TYR A 70 -6.16 11.79 -14.10
C TYR A 70 -5.28 13.03 -13.97
N GLU A 71 -5.51 13.87 -12.96
CA GLU A 71 -4.85 15.17 -12.80
C GLU A 71 -3.72 15.15 -11.77
N GLU A 72 -3.71 14.18 -10.85
CA GLU A 72 -2.65 14.07 -9.83
C GLU A 72 -1.82 12.80 -9.98
N TRP A 73 -2.45 11.62 -9.92
CA TRP A 73 -1.71 10.36 -9.81
C TRP A 73 -1.03 9.94 -11.12
N LEU A 74 -1.73 9.92 -12.27
CA LEU A 74 -1.11 9.54 -13.55
C LEU A 74 0.10 10.42 -13.90
N PRO A 75 0.05 11.76 -13.74
CA PRO A 75 1.24 12.60 -13.94
C PRO A 75 2.43 12.21 -13.06
N THR A 76 2.23 11.78 -11.81
CA THR A 76 3.35 11.34 -10.96
C THR A 76 4.05 10.07 -11.46
N LEU A 77 3.39 9.30 -12.32
CA LEU A 77 3.97 8.11 -12.96
C LEU A 77 4.73 8.45 -14.27
N GLY A 78 4.82 9.74 -14.62
CA GLY A 78 5.36 10.22 -15.89
C GLY A 78 4.37 10.10 -17.07
N MET A 79 3.07 9.97 -16.77
CA MET A 79 2.03 9.79 -17.78
C MET A 79 1.21 11.07 -17.98
N GLU A 80 1.56 11.83 -19.02
CA GLU A 80 0.77 12.99 -19.46
C GLU A 80 -0.17 12.59 -20.61
N LEU A 81 -1.46 12.44 -20.29
CA LEU A 81 -2.47 12.10 -21.30
C LEU A 81 -2.81 13.31 -22.17
N ALA A 82 -3.14 13.04 -23.44
CA ALA A 82 -3.67 14.07 -24.33
C ALA A 82 -4.92 14.75 -23.72
N PRO A 83 -5.18 16.04 -24.04
CA PRO A 83 -6.37 16.75 -23.54
C PRO A 83 -7.67 16.00 -23.87
N TYR A 84 -8.63 16.06 -22.95
CA TYR A 84 -9.93 15.43 -23.15
C TYR A 84 -10.73 16.17 -24.24
N ASN A 85 -11.24 15.41 -25.23
CA ASN A 85 -11.97 15.94 -26.39
C ASN A 85 -13.46 15.55 -26.39
N GLY A 86 -14.00 15.14 -25.24
CA GLY A 86 -15.38 14.69 -25.10
C GLY A 86 -15.56 13.18 -25.22
N TYR A 87 -16.78 12.74 -24.89
CA TYR A 87 -17.14 11.32 -24.89
C TYR A 87 -17.14 10.76 -26.32
N ASN A 88 -16.46 9.63 -26.49
CA ASN A 88 -16.44 8.86 -27.73
C ASN A 88 -17.24 7.56 -27.56
N PRO A 89 -18.44 7.44 -28.17
CA PRO A 89 -19.25 6.22 -28.06
C PRO A 89 -18.66 5.00 -28.78
N TYR A 90 -17.59 5.18 -29.56
CA TYR A 90 -16.88 4.10 -30.24
C TYR A 90 -15.61 3.65 -29.51
N ALA A 91 -15.23 4.31 -28.41
CA ALA A 91 -14.16 3.82 -27.53
C ALA A 91 -14.67 2.62 -26.72
N ASP A 92 -13.85 1.60 -26.56
CA ASP A 92 -14.15 0.44 -25.70
C ASP A 92 -13.55 0.66 -24.30
N PRO A 93 -14.35 1.00 -23.28
CA PRO A 93 -13.85 1.20 -21.91
C PRO A 93 -13.63 -0.12 -21.16
N GLY A 94 -13.76 -1.27 -21.82
CA GLY A 94 -13.50 -2.57 -21.22
C GLY A 94 -12.09 -2.64 -20.62
N ILE A 95 -11.98 -3.30 -19.46
CA ILE A 95 -10.67 -3.57 -18.87
C ILE A 95 -9.97 -4.65 -19.69
N MET A 96 -8.85 -4.28 -20.30
CA MET A 96 -8.02 -5.18 -21.09
C MET A 96 -7.49 -6.32 -20.21
N ASN A 97 -7.47 -7.53 -20.76
CA ASN A 97 -6.96 -8.70 -20.03
C ASN A 97 -5.49 -8.48 -19.62
N VAL A 98 -4.65 -7.99 -20.52
CA VAL A 98 -3.23 -7.69 -20.22
C VAL A 98 -3.07 -6.56 -19.19
N PHE A 99 -3.96 -5.58 -19.16
CA PHE A 99 -3.94 -4.53 -18.15
C PHE A 99 -4.18 -5.10 -16.76
N SER A 100 -5.28 -5.83 -16.56
CA SER A 100 -5.64 -6.38 -15.23
C SER A 100 -4.78 -7.58 -14.79
N ALA A 101 -4.31 -8.39 -15.73
CA ALA A 101 -3.56 -9.60 -15.45
C ALA A 101 -2.05 -9.37 -15.35
N ALA A 102 -1.53 -8.26 -15.90
CA ALA A 102 -0.11 -7.95 -15.89
C ALA A 102 0.18 -6.46 -15.60
N ALA A 103 -0.13 -5.52 -16.50
CA ALA A 103 0.41 -4.15 -16.41
C ALA A 103 0.01 -3.41 -15.12
N PHE A 104 -1.26 -3.51 -14.71
CA PHE A 104 -1.76 -2.87 -13.49
C PHE A 104 -1.38 -3.59 -12.19
N ARG A 105 -0.59 -4.66 -12.29
CA ARG A 105 0.05 -5.32 -11.15
C ARG A 105 1.44 -4.74 -10.85
N TYR A 106 1.81 -3.64 -11.50
CA TYR A 106 3.05 -2.92 -11.23
C TYR A 106 3.17 -2.55 -9.74
N GLY A 107 2.06 -2.22 -9.07
CA GLY A 107 2.06 -1.86 -7.66
C GLY A 107 2.61 -2.97 -6.75
N HIS A 108 2.71 -4.23 -7.20
CA HIS A 108 3.30 -5.29 -6.39
C HIS A 108 4.81 -5.18 -6.20
N THR A 109 5.53 -4.48 -7.08
CA THR A 109 6.97 -4.19 -6.90
C THR A 109 7.20 -2.89 -6.15
N THR A 110 6.26 -1.93 -6.20
CA THR A 110 6.44 -0.61 -5.57
C THR A 110 6.07 -0.58 -4.08
N ILE A 111 5.66 -1.71 -3.49
CA ILE A 111 5.24 -1.77 -2.08
C ILE A 111 6.42 -1.84 -1.11
N ASN A 112 6.38 -0.98 -0.09
CA ASN A 112 7.30 -0.99 1.04
C ASN A 112 7.00 -2.09 2.08
N SER A 113 8.05 -2.63 2.71
CA SER A 113 7.94 -3.65 3.76
C SER A 113 7.36 -3.14 5.08
N VAL A 114 7.47 -1.84 5.35
CA VAL A 114 7.09 -1.21 6.62
C VAL A 114 6.03 -0.15 6.35
N LEU A 115 4.92 -0.22 7.08
CA LEU A 115 3.85 0.79 7.05
C LEU A 115 4.11 1.79 8.18
N LEU A 116 4.52 3.01 7.81
CA LEU A 116 4.78 4.05 8.79
C LEU A 116 3.49 4.57 9.43
N ARG A 117 3.53 4.77 10.74
CA ARG A 117 2.39 5.29 11.53
C ARG A 117 2.84 6.51 12.31
N MET A 118 2.31 7.67 11.93
CA MET A 118 2.72 8.96 12.47
C MET A 118 1.56 9.70 13.13
N ASP A 119 1.85 10.50 14.14
CA ASP A 119 0.88 11.46 14.67
C ASP A 119 0.81 12.73 13.83
N ASP A 120 -0.17 13.59 14.11
CA ASP A 120 -0.39 14.84 13.37
C ASP A 120 0.70 15.90 13.59
N SER A 121 1.68 15.65 14.45
CA SER A 121 2.87 16.48 14.60
C SER A 121 4.06 15.97 13.78
N GLY A 122 3.87 14.89 13.01
CA GLY A 122 4.89 14.25 12.18
C GLY A 122 5.84 13.35 12.97
N HIS A 123 5.48 12.93 14.19
CA HIS A 123 6.32 12.04 14.99
C HIS A 123 5.88 10.57 14.86
N PRO A 124 6.82 9.61 15.00
CA PRO A 124 6.47 8.20 15.13
C PRO A 124 5.56 7.94 16.33
N MET A 125 4.53 7.12 16.13
CA MET A 125 3.61 6.78 17.20
C MET A 125 4.25 5.87 18.27
N PRO A 126 3.81 5.92 19.54
CA PRO A 126 4.26 4.99 20.59
C PRO A 126 4.01 3.50 20.27
N GLN A 127 3.01 3.21 19.44
CA GLN A 127 2.69 1.89 18.90
C GLN A 127 3.74 1.37 17.90
N GLY A 128 4.64 2.26 17.42
CA GLY A 128 5.66 1.99 16.41
C GLY A 128 5.07 1.79 15.02
N ASP A 129 5.87 1.34 14.07
CA ASP A 129 5.41 0.94 12.74
C ASP A 129 4.99 -0.53 12.70
N ILE A 130 4.38 -0.96 11.59
CA ILE A 130 3.97 -2.36 11.37
C ILE A 130 4.56 -2.90 10.07
N LEU A 131 5.00 -4.16 10.08
CA LEU A 131 5.41 -4.85 8.86
C LEU A 131 4.17 -5.17 8.02
N LEU A 132 4.27 -5.03 6.70
CA LEU A 132 3.15 -5.32 5.80
C LEU A 132 2.56 -6.73 6.01
N GLN A 133 3.44 -7.74 6.17
CA GLN A 133 3.03 -9.12 6.42
C GLN A 133 2.18 -9.31 7.69
N ASP A 134 2.37 -8.45 8.70
CA ASP A 134 1.61 -8.47 9.96
C ASP A 134 0.32 -7.63 9.87
N ALA A 135 0.22 -6.79 8.84
CA ALA A 135 -0.91 -5.91 8.59
C ALA A 135 -1.96 -6.53 7.66
N PHE A 136 -1.60 -7.55 6.87
CA PHE A 136 -2.55 -8.18 5.95
C PHE A 136 -3.77 -8.72 6.69
N PHE A 137 -4.96 -8.42 6.18
CA PHE A 137 -6.23 -8.91 6.73
C PHE A 137 -6.37 -8.72 8.24
N ASN A 138 -5.77 -7.65 8.77
CA ASN A 138 -5.79 -7.29 10.18
C ASN A 138 -6.44 -5.90 10.36
N PRO A 139 -7.79 -5.81 10.39
CA PRO A 139 -8.49 -4.55 10.58
C PRO A 139 -8.26 -3.93 11.97
N GLU A 140 -7.84 -4.72 12.96
CA GLU A 140 -7.54 -4.23 14.32
C GLU A 140 -6.32 -3.31 14.32
N ALA A 141 -5.34 -3.51 13.42
CA ALA A 141 -4.16 -2.66 13.30
C ALA A 141 -4.53 -1.18 13.05
N THR A 142 -5.63 -0.92 12.32
CA THR A 142 -6.18 0.43 12.13
C THR A 142 -6.78 0.99 13.42
N LEU A 143 -7.47 0.16 14.20
CA LEU A 143 -8.09 0.57 15.46
C LEU A 143 -7.05 0.82 16.57
N GLU A 144 -5.96 0.06 16.61
CA GLU A 144 -4.87 0.18 17.60
C GLU A 144 -4.20 1.55 17.63
N VAL A 145 -4.19 2.24 16.48
CA VAL A 145 -3.61 3.58 16.31
C VAL A 145 -4.66 4.68 16.26
N GLY A 146 -5.92 4.36 16.59
CA GLY A 146 -7.00 5.34 16.72
C GLY A 146 -7.68 5.72 15.40
N GLY A 147 -7.40 5.05 14.30
CA GLY A 147 -8.06 5.31 13.01
C GLY A 147 -7.14 5.21 11.81
N ILE A 148 -7.59 5.83 10.72
CA ILE A 148 -6.93 5.80 9.40
C ILE A 148 -5.88 6.89 9.25
N GLU A 149 -5.96 7.92 10.10
CA GLU A 149 -5.18 9.14 10.03
C GLU A 149 -3.67 8.89 10.11
N PRO A 150 -3.15 8.05 11.04
CA PRO A 150 -1.72 7.78 11.10
C PRO A 150 -1.13 7.13 9.85
N TYR A 151 -1.95 6.33 9.17
CA TYR A 151 -1.57 5.68 7.91
C TYR A 151 -1.60 6.67 6.74
N LEU A 152 -2.62 7.54 6.66
CA LEU A 152 -2.69 8.60 5.64
C LEU A 152 -1.48 9.54 5.73
N ILE A 153 -1.10 9.92 6.96
CA ILE A 153 0.09 10.73 7.20
C ILE A 153 1.33 9.96 6.75
N GLY A 154 1.52 8.72 7.24
CA GLY A 154 2.67 7.89 6.88
C GLY A 154 2.86 7.71 5.38
N MET A 155 1.79 7.38 4.64
CA MET A 155 1.83 7.20 3.18
C MET A 155 2.34 8.44 2.44
N SER A 156 1.99 9.64 2.90
CA SER A 156 2.40 10.90 2.25
C SER A 156 3.88 11.25 2.43
N THR A 157 4.62 10.51 3.25
CA THR A 157 6.01 10.82 3.64
C THR A 157 7.05 9.85 3.12
N VAL A 158 6.61 8.71 2.58
CA VAL A 158 7.50 7.60 2.22
C VAL A 158 7.56 7.45 0.72
N VAL A 159 8.77 7.29 0.21
CA VAL A 159 9.00 6.95 -1.21
C VAL A 159 8.63 5.49 -1.42
N GLU A 160 7.87 5.19 -2.48
CA GLU A 160 7.58 3.81 -2.87
C GLU A 160 8.85 3.05 -3.28
N GLN A 161 8.79 1.71 -3.31
CA GLN A 161 9.84 0.91 -3.94
C GLN A 161 9.81 1.12 -5.46
N ASP A 162 10.87 0.74 -6.14
CA ASP A 162 10.98 0.94 -7.58
C ASP A 162 10.12 -0.05 -8.39
N PHE A 163 9.86 0.29 -9.66
CA PHE A 163 9.24 -0.62 -10.62
C PHE A 163 10.29 -1.51 -11.28
N ASP A 164 10.62 -2.65 -10.66
CA ASP A 164 11.65 -3.55 -11.16
C ASP A 164 11.35 -5.04 -10.89
N CYS A 165 12.32 -5.91 -11.18
CA CYS A 165 12.20 -7.36 -10.94
C CYS A 165 12.45 -7.77 -9.47
N GLN A 166 12.50 -6.83 -8.53
CA GLN A 166 12.67 -7.07 -7.10
C GLN A 166 11.35 -6.90 -6.37
N VAL A 167 11.06 -7.79 -5.43
CA VAL A 167 9.83 -7.73 -4.65
C VAL A 167 10.16 -8.09 -3.21
N ILE A 168 9.61 -7.30 -2.27
CA ILE A 168 9.85 -7.48 -0.85
C ILE A 168 9.42 -8.87 -0.35
N ASP A 169 10.12 -9.36 0.68
CA ASP A 169 9.85 -10.69 1.25
C ASP A 169 8.42 -10.85 1.77
N GLY A 170 7.80 -9.76 2.25
CA GLY A 170 6.41 -9.77 2.71
C GLY A 170 5.40 -10.19 1.63
N LEU A 171 5.73 -9.98 0.35
CA LEU A 171 4.91 -10.36 -0.80
C LEU A 171 5.44 -11.60 -1.51
N ARG A 172 6.76 -11.79 -1.56
CA ARG A 172 7.39 -12.90 -2.28
C ARG A 172 7.44 -14.21 -1.47
N ASN A 173 7.65 -14.12 -0.16
CA ASN A 173 7.92 -15.30 0.69
C ASN A 173 6.83 -15.53 1.74
N PHE A 174 6.13 -14.48 2.15
CA PHE A 174 5.20 -14.50 3.29
C PHE A 174 3.78 -14.05 2.95
N LEU A 175 3.40 -14.02 1.67
CA LEU A 175 2.06 -13.57 1.28
C LEU A 175 1.00 -14.43 1.98
N PHE A 176 0.29 -13.82 2.92
CA PHE A 176 -0.78 -14.44 3.71
C PHE A 176 -0.37 -15.66 4.56
N GLY A 177 0.91 -15.80 4.91
CA GLY A 177 1.40 -16.90 5.74
C GLY A 177 2.42 -16.45 6.80
N SER A 178 2.29 -16.97 8.02
CA SER A 178 3.28 -16.71 9.07
C SER A 178 4.65 -17.32 8.73
N PRO A 179 5.77 -16.71 9.18
CA PRO A 179 7.10 -17.27 8.99
C PRO A 179 7.18 -18.74 9.45
N GLY A 180 7.60 -19.64 8.55
CA GLY A 180 7.74 -21.08 8.81
C GLY A 180 6.46 -21.93 8.64
N ALA A 181 5.28 -21.32 8.45
CA ALA A 181 4.04 -22.03 8.13
C ALA A 181 3.79 -22.18 6.62
N GLY A 182 4.63 -21.54 5.79
CA GLY A 182 4.46 -21.37 4.35
C GLY A 182 3.61 -20.14 4.04
N GLY A 183 4.16 -19.21 3.28
CA GLY A 183 3.43 -18.13 2.61
C GLY A 183 3.23 -18.46 1.12
N LEU A 184 2.34 -17.73 0.46
CA LEU A 184 2.28 -17.70 -0.99
C LEU A 184 3.39 -16.79 -1.53
N ASP A 185 3.72 -16.97 -2.81
CA ASP A 185 4.61 -16.07 -3.55
C ASP A 185 3.77 -15.26 -4.54
N LEU A 186 3.61 -13.96 -4.30
CA LEU A 186 2.82 -13.08 -5.15
C LEU A 186 3.39 -12.97 -6.57
N VAL A 187 4.73 -13.03 -6.71
CA VAL A 187 5.44 -12.99 -7.99
C VAL A 187 5.09 -14.24 -8.80
N ALA A 188 5.22 -15.42 -8.18
CA ALA A 188 4.84 -16.68 -8.81
C ALA A 188 3.35 -16.72 -9.18
N LEU A 189 2.48 -16.18 -8.32
CA LEU A 189 1.05 -16.05 -8.60
C LEU A 189 0.75 -15.12 -9.77
N ASN A 190 1.46 -13.99 -9.92
CA ASN A 190 1.27 -13.08 -11.05
C ASN A 190 1.66 -13.74 -12.36
N ILE A 191 2.84 -14.40 -12.41
CA ILE A 191 3.31 -15.14 -13.58
C ILE A 191 2.32 -16.25 -13.93
N ASN A 192 1.96 -17.09 -12.97
CA ASN A 192 1.02 -18.18 -13.20
C ASN A 192 -0.37 -17.66 -13.60
N ARG A 193 -0.81 -16.52 -13.06
CA ARG A 193 -2.09 -15.89 -13.44
C ARG A 193 -2.06 -15.36 -14.86
N GLY A 194 -0.96 -14.77 -15.31
CA GLY A 194 -0.80 -14.36 -16.71
C GLY A 194 -1.01 -15.54 -17.66
N ARG A 195 -0.38 -16.68 -17.35
CA ARG A 195 -0.51 -17.94 -18.10
C ARG A 195 -1.93 -18.52 -18.04
N ASP A 196 -2.52 -18.59 -16.85
CA ASP A 196 -3.92 -19.04 -16.62
C ASP A 196 -4.93 -18.20 -17.41
N ARG A 197 -4.69 -16.90 -17.51
CA ARG A 197 -5.53 -15.97 -18.27
C ARG A 197 -5.23 -15.94 -19.77
N GLY A 198 -4.31 -16.79 -20.25
CA GLY A 198 -3.96 -16.92 -21.66
C GLY A 198 -3.35 -15.65 -22.24
N LEU A 199 -2.57 -14.90 -21.46
CA LEU A 199 -1.79 -13.80 -22.02
C LEU A 199 -0.78 -14.36 -23.04
N PRO A 200 -0.60 -13.71 -24.20
CA PRO A 200 0.48 -14.06 -25.11
C PRO A 200 1.83 -13.64 -24.50
N ASP A 201 2.93 -13.99 -25.17
CA ASP A 201 4.26 -13.58 -24.73
C ASP A 201 4.46 -12.06 -24.83
N TYR A 202 5.50 -11.57 -24.14
CA TYR A 202 5.87 -10.16 -24.09
C TYR A 202 6.02 -9.51 -25.47
N ASN A 203 6.67 -10.14 -26.44
CA ASN A 203 6.90 -9.55 -27.76
C ASN A 203 5.61 -9.52 -28.60
N THR A 204 4.75 -10.53 -28.46
CA THR A 204 3.41 -10.50 -29.04
C THR A 204 2.57 -9.37 -28.42
N VAL A 205 2.61 -9.20 -27.10
CA VAL A 205 1.95 -8.05 -26.43
C VAL A 205 2.49 -6.72 -26.99
N ARG A 206 3.81 -6.56 -27.12
CA ARG A 206 4.39 -5.35 -27.72
C ARG A 206 3.82 -5.07 -29.10
N ALA A 207 3.78 -6.08 -29.97
CA ALA A 207 3.25 -5.96 -31.33
C ALA A 207 1.77 -5.57 -31.34
N ASP A 208 0.94 -6.14 -30.46
CA ASP A 208 -0.49 -5.81 -30.33
C ASP A 208 -0.72 -4.33 -29.95
N PHE A 209 0.22 -3.72 -29.22
CA PHE A 209 0.21 -2.31 -28.83
C PHE A 209 1.00 -1.40 -29.79
N GLY A 210 1.41 -1.92 -30.95
CA GLY A 210 2.11 -1.19 -32.00
C GLY A 210 3.56 -0.85 -31.67
N LEU A 211 4.18 -1.59 -30.74
CA LEU A 211 5.58 -1.45 -30.37
C LEU A 211 6.43 -2.48 -31.13
N ALA A 212 7.67 -2.11 -31.46
CA ALA A 212 8.59 -3.05 -32.09
C ALA A 212 8.98 -4.17 -31.09
N PRO A 213 8.99 -5.45 -31.52
CA PRO A 213 9.48 -6.53 -30.67
C PRO A 213 10.97 -6.34 -30.37
N LYS A 214 11.41 -6.80 -29.18
CA LYS A 214 12.82 -6.81 -28.79
C LYS A 214 13.52 -8.03 -29.38
N GLY A 215 14.68 -7.82 -30.02
CA GLY A 215 15.46 -8.88 -30.66
C GLY A 215 16.35 -9.68 -29.70
N SER A 216 16.69 -9.10 -28.55
CA SER A 216 17.46 -9.76 -27.49
C SER A 216 17.12 -9.19 -26.10
N PHE A 217 17.63 -9.82 -25.04
CA PHE A 217 17.45 -9.32 -23.68
C PHE A 217 18.19 -7.99 -23.46
N GLU A 218 19.35 -7.79 -24.08
CA GLU A 218 20.14 -6.55 -24.00
C GLU A 218 19.47 -5.34 -24.67
N GLU A 219 18.56 -5.57 -25.64
CA GLU A 219 17.74 -4.49 -26.20
C GLU A 219 16.60 -4.06 -25.26
N MET A 220 16.27 -4.89 -24.27
CA MET A 220 15.19 -4.67 -23.32
C MET A 220 15.70 -4.06 -22.00
N VAL A 221 16.84 -4.56 -21.50
CA VAL A 221 17.39 -4.18 -20.21
C VAL A 221 18.88 -3.87 -20.31
N SER A 222 19.27 -2.71 -19.78
CA SER A 222 20.65 -2.21 -19.79
C SER A 222 21.54 -2.89 -18.73
N ASP A 223 20.96 -3.42 -17.65
CA ASP A 223 21.70 -4.17 -16.62
C ASP A 223 22.14 -5.56 -17.15
N PRO A 224 23.45 -5.82 -17.29
CA PRO A 224 23.95 -7.11 -17.78
C PRO A 224 23.63 -8.28 -16.85
N LEU A 225 23.48 -8.07 -15.54
CA LEU A 225 23.13 -9.15 -14.61
C LEU A 225 21.66 -9.56 -14.76
N MET A 226 20.76 -8.58 -14.89
CA MET A 226 19.35 -8.84 -15.21
C MET A 226 19.22 -9.51 -16.58
N SER A 227 19.89 -9.00 -17.62
CA SER A 227 19.90 -9.62 -18.95
C SER A 227 20.34 -11.09 -18.90
N ALA A 228 21.46 -11.38 -18.23
CA ALA A 228 21.96 -12.74 -18.08
C ALA A 228 20.99 -13.65 -17.30
N SER A 229 20.30 -13.11 -16.29
CA SER A 229 19.30 -13.84 -15.50
C SER A 229 18.08 -14.20 -16.35
N LEU A 230 17.58 -13.27 -17.15
CA LEU A 230 16.47 -13.51 -18.08
C LEU A 230 16.86 -14.53 -19.15
N GLN A 231 18.07 -14.41 -19.72
CA GLN A 231 18.63 -15.36 -20.67
C GLN A 231 18.73 -16.78 -20.09
N MET A 232 19.11 -16.90 -18.81
CA MET A 232 19.18 -18.19 -18.11
C MET A 232 17.79 -18.82 -17.91
N VAL A 233 16.77 -18.01 -17.62
CA VAL A 233 15.41 -18.48 -17.29
C VAL A 233 14.56 -18.73 -18.53
N TYR A 234 14.51 -17.77 -19.45
CA TYR A 234 13.60 -17.81 -20.61
C TYR A 234 14.25 -18.35 -21.89
N GLN A 235 15.58 -18.29 -21.99
CA GLN A 235 16.41 -18.72 -23.14
C GLN A 235 16.19 -17.93 -24.44
N ASP A 236 14.97 -17.48 -24.69
CA ASP A 236 14.53 -16.70 -25.85
C ASP A 236 13.66 -15.54 -25.34
N VAL A 237 13.91 -14.34 -25.86
CA VAL A 237 13.16 -13.12 -25.53
C VAL A 237 11.66 -13.25 -25.86
N ASN A 238 11.29 -14.13 -26.80
CA ASN A 238 9.91 -14.41 -27.18
C ASN A 238 9.17 -15.36 -26.22
N ASN A 239 9.83 -15.85 -25.16
CA ASN A 239 9.19 -16.69 -24.15
C ASN A 239 8.84 -15.93 -22.86
N ILE A 240 9.15 -14.63 -22.78
CA ILE A 240 8.98 -13.84 -21.55
C ILE A 240 7.50 -13.66 -21.24
N ASP A 241 7.08 -13.96 -20.01
CA ASP A 241 5.75 -13.61 -19.51
C ASP A 241 5.61 -12.07 -19.48
N PRO A 242 4.51 -11.47 -19.99
CA PRO A 242 4.40 -10.02 -20.15
C PRO A 242 4.66 -9.22 -18.87
N TRP A 243 4.21 -9.71 -17.71
CA TRP A 243 4.46 -9.04 -16.43
C TRP A 243 5.96 -8.94 -16.12
N VAL A 244 6.73 -10.02 -16.35
CA VAL A 244 8.18 -10.01 -16.13
C VAL A 244 8.89 -9.14 -17.16
N GLY A 245 8.47 -9.20 -18.43
CA GLY A 245 9.05 -8.35 -19.48
C GLY A 245 8.86 -6.86 -19.20
N MET A 246 7.67 -6.47 -18.74
CA MET A 246 7.39 -5.09 -18.34
C MET A 246 8.23 -4.63 -17.14
N LEU A 247 8.42 -5.47 -16.12
CA LEU A 247 9.25 -5.14 -14.95
C LEU A 247 10.75 -5.03 -15.28
N ALA A 248 11.21 -5.81 -16.26
CA ALA A 248 12.61 -5.83 -16.66
C ALA A 248 12.98 -4.72 -17.64
N GLU A 249 12.00 -4.14 -18.35
CA GLU A 249 12.25 -3.12 -19.36
C GLU A 249 12.79 -1.84 -18.73
N ASP A 250 13.87 -1.29 -19.30
CA ASP A 250 14.45 -0.02 -18.84
C ASP A 250 13.38 1.08 -18.82
N HIS A 251 13.40 1.91 -17.78
CA HIS A 251 12.43 2.98 -17.61
C HIS A 251 12.57 4.05 -18.70
N MET A 252 11.43 4.63 -19.07
CA MET A 252 11.41 5.85 -19.88
C MET A 252 11.96 7.03 -19.05
N PRO A 253 12.57 8.04 -19.70
CA PRO A 253 13.02 9.24 -19.00
C PRO A 253 11.89 9.91 -18.21
N ASP A 254 12.18 10.27 -16.95
CA ASP A 254 11.25 10.93 -16.03
C ASP A 254 9.90 10.19 -15.84
N ALA A 255 9.90 8.85 -15.96
CA ALA A 255 8.71 8.02 -15.78
C ALA A 255 9.03 6.75 -14.97
N LEU A 256 8.00 6.21 -14.32
CA LEU A 256 8.13 4.98 -13.53
C LEU A 256 8.26 3.72 -14.40
N PHE A 257 7.77 3.78 -15.65
CA PHE A 257 7.59 2.60 -16.49
C PHE A 257 8.53 2.57 -17.68
N GLY A 258 8.88 1.36 -18.12
CA GLY A 258 9.35 1.11 -19.48
C GLY A 258 8.25 1.28 -20.53
N GLU A 259 8.64 1.27 -21.82
CA GLU A 259 7.77 1.59 -22.96
C GLU A 259 6.49 0.73 -23.02
N THR A 260 6.60 -0.57 -22.75
CA THR A 260 5.47 -1.51 -22.86
C THR A 260 4.40 -1.22 -21.81
N ALA A 261 4.81 -1.12 -20.54
CA ALA A 261 3.89 -0.86 -19.44
C ALA A 261 3.25 0.53 -19.58
N MET A 262 4.06 1.54 -19.93
CA MET A 262 3.56 2.90 -20.20
C MET A 262 2.45 2.88 -21.24
N ARG A 263 2.69 2.26 -22.41
CA ARG A 263 1.72 2.21 -23.51
C ARG A 263 0.42 1.49 -23.13
N ILE A 264 0.49 0.36 -22.44
CA ILE A 264 -0.70 -0.41 -22.06
C ILE A 264 -1.56 0.36 -21.05
N ILE A 265 -0.92 0.94 -20.02
CA ILE A 265 -1.61 1.69 -18.97
C ILE A 265 -2.21 2.97 -19.55
N GLU A 266 -1.45 3.69 -20.39
CA GLU A 266 -1.91 4.90 -21.08
C GLU A 266 -3.16 4.62 -21.93
N GLN A 267 -3.11 3.59 -22.78
CA GLN A 267 -4.26 3.22 -23.61
C GLN A 267 -5.46 2.80 -22.78
N GLN A 268 -5.28 2.08 -21.66
CA GLN A 268 -6.39 1.72 -20.78
C GLN A 268 -7.06 2.95 -20.19
N PHE A 269 -6.29 3.89 -19.64
CA PHE A 269 -6.85 5.11 -19.02
C PHE A 269 -7.46 6.04 -20.06
N LEU A 270 -6.88 6.17 -21.26
CA LEU A 270 -7.53 6.88 -22.37
C LEU A 270 -8.88 6.24 -22.74
N ALA A 271 -8.94 4.92 -22.81
CA ALA A 271 -10.17 4.19 -23.12
C ALA A 271 -11.23 4.36 -22.03
N LEU A 272 -10.84 4.27 -20.75
CA LEU A 272 -11.73 4.52 -19.61
C LEU A 272 -12.27 5.95 -19.61
N ARG A 273 -11.42 6.95 -19.82
CA ARG A 273 -11.83 8.36 -19.87
C ARG A 273 -12.74 8.67 -21.05
N ASN A 274 -12.32 8.27 -22.25
CA ASN A 274 -13.00 8.65 -23.48
C ASN A 274 -14.26 7.82 -23.72
N GLY A 275 -14.29 6.58 -23.25
CA GLY A 275 -15.44 5.66 -23.35
C GLY A 275 -16.43 5.77 -22.19
N ASP A 276 -16.18 6.60 -21.18
CA ASP A 276 -17.12 6.85 -20.09
C ASP A 276 -18.04 8.03 -20.38
N ARG A 277 -19.33 7.72 -20.59
CA ARG A 277 -20.39 8.74 -20.77
C ARG A 277 -20.55 9.64 -19.55
N PHE A 278 -20.14 9.18 -18.37
CA PHE A 278 -20.22 9.86 -17.08
C PHE A 278 -18.85 10.32 -16.56
N TYR A 279 -17.83 10.40 -17.43
CA TYR A 279 -16.58 11.08 -17.07
C TYR A 279 -16.89 12.52 -16.64
N TYR A 280 -16.31 12.97 -15.53
CA TYR A 280 -16.79 14.15 -14.81
C TYR A 280 -16.86 15.42 -15.66
N GLU A 281 -15.96 15.59 -16.63
CA GLU A 281 -15.99 16.74 -17.55
C GLU A 281 -17.19 16.70 -18.51
N ASN A 282 -17.62 15.51 -18.90
CA ASN A 282 -18.73 15.29 -19.83
C ASN A 282 -20.08 15.07 -19.15
N ASP A 283 -20.10 14.66 -17.88
CA ASP A 283 -21.31 14.27 -17.18
C ASP A 283 -22.38 15.39 -17.22
N PRO A 284 -23.57 15.16 -17.82
CA PRO A 284 -24.59 16.19 -17.97
C PRO A 284 -25.38 16.45 -16.68
N TRP A 285 -25.19 15.64 -15.63
CA TRP A 285 -25.81 15.82 -14.32
C TRP A 285 -24.88 16.53 -13.32
N LEU A 286 -23.70 16.96 -13.76
CA LEU A 286 -22.84 17.87 -13.01
C LEU A 286 -22.93 19.27 -13.61
N SER A 287 -23.20 20.26 -12.76
CA SER A 287 -23.17 21.67 -13.12
C SER A 287 -21.74 22.13 -13.46
N LEU A 288 -21.62 23.28 -14.13
CA LEU A 288 -20.31 23.87 -14.42
C LEU A 288 -19.53 24.23 -13.15
N GLU A 289 -20.23 24.64 -12.10
CA GLU A 289 -19.64 24.95 -10.79
C GLU A 289 -19.10 23.69 -10.13
N GLU A 290 -19.86 22.60 -10.11
CA GLU A 290 -19.39 21.32 -9.57
C GLU A 290 -18.18 20.79 -10.34
N LYS A 291 -18.18 20.86 -11.67
CA LYS A 291 -17.03 20.46 -12.48
C LYS A 291 -15.79 21.29 -12.16
N ALA A 292 -15.95 22.59 -11.97
CA ALA A 292 -14.86 23.48 -11.58
C ALA A 292 -14.36 23.15 -10.16
N TRP A 293 -15.27 22.87 -9.22
CA TRP A 293 -14.94 22.43 -7.88
C TRP A 293 -14.21 21.08 -7.87
N ILE A 294 -14.71 20.07 -8.59
CA ILE A 294 -14.07 18.75 -8.71
C ILE A 294 -12.63 18.91 -9.21
N ARG A 295 -12.41 19.69 -10.28
CA ARG A 295 -11.08 19.91 -10.85
C ARG A 295 -10.13 20.64 -9.88
N SER A 296 -10.63 21.50 -9.00
CA SER A 296 -9.79 22.26 -8.08
C SER A 296 -9.50 21.53 -6.76
N ASN A 297 -10.13 20.38 -6.51
CA ASN A 297 -9.98 19.62 -5.27
C ASN A 297 -9.00 18.46 -5.45
N ARG A 298 -7.98 18.45 -4.61
CA ARG A 298 -6.95 17.40 -4.56
C ARG A 298 -7.31 16.31 -3.57
N LEU A 299 -6.61 15.18 -3.61
CA LEU A 299 -6.74 14.14 -2.58
C LEU A 299 -6.43 14.69 -1.18
N ALA A 300 -5.48 15.62 -1.05
CA ALA A 300 -5.19 16.30 0.21
C ALA A 300 -6.40 17.04 0.79
N ASP A 301 -7.23 17.67 -0.06
CA ASP A 301 -8.43 18.39 0.37
C ASP A 301 -9.51 17.43 0.85
N VAL A 302 -9.67 16.29 0.17
CA VAL A 302 -10.56 15.22 0.62
C VAL A 302 -10.12 14.70 1.99
N ILE A 303 -8.82 14.50 2.21
CA ILE A 303 -8.27 14.07 3.50
C ILE A 303 -8.60 15.10 4.58
N ARG A 304 -8.27 16.39 4.38
CA ARG A 304 -8.49 17.46 5.38
C ARG A 304 -9.96 17.67 5.75
N ARG A 305 -10.90 17.41 4.83
CA ARG A 305 -12.34 17.49 5.12
C ARG A 305 -12.86 16.36 6.00
N ASN A 306 -12.19 15.21 6.01
CA ASN A 306 -12.71 13.97 6.60
C ASN A 306 -11.83 13.42 7.74
N CYS A 307 -10.67 14.03 7.94
CA CYS A 307 -9.69 13.66 8.94
C CYS A 307 -9.15 14.96 9.60
N PRO A 308 -9.02 15.02 10.94
CA PRO A 308 -8.44 16.17 11.63
C PRO A 308 -6.91 16.18 11.51
N ILE A 309 -6.39 16.15 10.28
CA ILE A 309 -4.96 16.15 9.96
C ILE A 309 -4.57 17.56 9.52
N THR A 310 -3.55 18.13 10.14
CA THR A 310 -3.05 19.48 9.87
C THR A 310 -1.68 19.50 9.21
N CYS A 311 -0.88 18.44 9.35
CA CYS A 311 0.49 18.41 8.83
C CYS A 311 0.63 18.02 7.34
N LEU A 312 -0.43 17.58 6.68
CA LEU A 312 -0.38 17.02 5.33
C LEU A 312 0.01 18.06 4.26
N HIS A 313 0.91 17.68 3.34
CA HIS A 313 1.23 18.46 2.14
C HIS A 313 0.07 18.45 1.12
N ASP A 314 0.02 19.45 0.22
CA ASP A 314 -0.99 19.48 -0.84
C ASP A 314 -0.77 18.40 -1.90
N GLU A 315 0.47 17.98 -2.12
CA GLU A 315 0.85 17.04 -3.20
C GLU A 315 1.15 15.66 -2.61
N VAL A 316 0.10 14.94 -2.21
CA VAL A 316 0.22 13.70 -1.41
C VAL A 316 0.83 12.51 -2.14
N PHE A 317 0.92 12.56 -3.48
CA PHE A 317 1.60 11.53 -4.29
C PHE A 317 3.11 11.78 -4.40
N ILE A 318 3.61 12.92 -3.93
CA ILE A 318 5.04 13.22 -3.90
C ILE A 318 5.51 13.14 -2.46
N ALA A 319 6.32 12.12 -2.16
CA ALA A 319 6.87 11.91 -0.82
C ALA A 319 7.68 13.14 -0.38
N ARG A 320 7.26 13.75 0.72
CA ARG A 320 7.94 14.91 1.33
C ARG A 320 8.06 14.70 2.83
N PRO A 321 9.22 15.00 3.44
CA PRO A 321 9.33 15.05 4.90
C PRO A 321 8.31 16.02 5.49
N LEU A 322 7.70 15.66 6.62
CA LEU A 322 6.83 16.58 7.36
C LEU A 322 7.69 17.55 8.18
N ALA A 323 7.22 18.78 8.31
CA ALA A 323 7.78 19.71 9.28
C ALA A 323 7.38 19.25 10.68
N VAL A 324 8.35 18.71 11.43
CA VAL A 324 8.12 18.27 12.81
C VAL A 324 7.82 19.50 13.67
N THR A 325 6.63 19.57 14.26
CA THR A 325 6.21 20.70 15.10
C THR A 325 6.23 20.32 16.57
N GLY A 326 6.85 21.18 17.40
CA GLY A 326 7.07 20.91 18.82
C GLY A 326 8.35 20.12 19.09
N ALA A 327 8.97 20.38 20.23
CA ALA A 327 10.10 19.59 20.71
C ALA A 327 9.56 18.36 21.46
N VAL A 328 9.23 17.30 20.72
CA VAL A 328 9.23 15.96 21.32
C VAL A 328 10.61 15.40 21.00
N ALA A 329 11.35 14.96 22.01
CA ALA A 329 12.58 14.22 21.75
C ALA A 329 12.20 13.04 20.84
N ALA A 330 12.63 13.09 19.58
CA ALA A 330 12.36 12.02 18.62
C ALA A 330 12.81 10.72 19.28
N ARG A 331 11.87 9.83 19.59
CA ARG A 331 12.24 8.56 20.19
C ARG A 331 13.02 7.80 19.14
N GLN A 332 14.31 7.60 19.41
CA GLN A 332 15.21 6.93 18.49
C GLN A 332 14.76 5.48 18.30
N ALA A 333 15.09 4.88 17.15
CA ALA A 333 14.93 3.44 16.99
C ALA A 333 15.83 2.74 18.03
N LEU A 334 15.27 1.75 18.71
CA LEU A 334 15.96 0.93 19.69
C LEU A 334 16.11 -0.49 19.14
N PRO A 335 17.14 -0.77 18.34
CA PRO A 335 17.35 -2.11 17.80
C PRO A 335 17.65 -3.11 18.92
N PHE A 336 16.98 -4.26 18.86
CA PHE A 336 17.20 -5.38 19.75
C PHE A 336 16.89 -6.70 19.03
N SER A 337 17.43 -7.79 19.58
CA SER A 337 17.24 -9.15 19.08
C SER A 337 16.62 -10.07 20.15
N ILE A 338 15.72 -10.95 19.72
CA ILE A 338 15.05 -11.97 20.51
C ILE A 338 15.54 -13.33 20.05
N PHE A 339 16.02 -14.13 21.00
CA PHE A 339 16.49 -15.48 20.75
C PHE A 339 16.31 -16.40 21.96
N PRO A 340 16.17 -17.73 21.77
CA PRO A 340 16.01 -18.38 20.47
C PRO A 340 14.68 -17.99 19.83
N ASN A 341 14.67 -17.89 18.50
CA ASN A 341 13.48 -17.68 17.70
C ASN A 341 13.53 -18.72 16.57
N PRO A 342 12.74 -19.82 16.65
CA PRO A 342 11.61 -20.05 17.57
C PRO A 342 11.98 -20.32 19.04
N SER A 343 11.08 -20.00 19.97
CA SER A 343 11.21 -20.17 21.42
C SER A 343 10.26 -21.24 21.98
N GLN A 344 10.68 -22.01 22.98
CA GLN A 344 9.87 -23.05 23.66
C GLN A 344 9.28 -22.59 25.02
N GLY A 345 9.25 -21.29 25.28
CA GLY A 345 8.72 -20.74 26.55
C GLY A 345 9.63 -19.74 27.25
N ARG A 346 10.86 -19.57 26.74
CA ARG A 346 11.78 -18.53 27.21
C ARG A 346 12.42 -17.82 26.03
N VAL A 347 12.45 -16.49 26.09
CA VAL A 347 13.17 -15.66 25.14
C VAL A 347 14.21 -14.82 25.87
N ASN A 348 15.28 -14.48 25.16
CA ASN A 348 16.30 -13.56 25.62
C ASN A 348 16.29 -12.34 24.71
N LEU A 349 16.22 -11.16 25.32
CA LEU A 349 16.35 -9.90 24.60
C LEU A 349 17.76 -9.39 24.71
N ARG A 350 18.42 -9.13 23.58
CA ARG A 350 19.69 -8.43 23.53
C ARG A 350 19.50 -7.08 22.88
N MET A 351 19.71 -6.04 23.67
CA MET A 351 19.75 -4.66 23.18
C MET A 351 21.06 -4.45 22.43
N GLU A 352 21.01 -3.73 21.30
CA GLU A 352 22.21 -3.36 20.55
C GLU A 352 22.88 -2.08 21.07
N ARG A 353 22.23 -1.40 22.03
CA ARG A 353 22.77 -0.23 22.73
C ARG A 353 22.51 -0.31 24.24
N GLU A 354 23.26 0.47 25.00
CA GLU A 354 23.09 0.60 26.45
C GLU A 354 21.78 1.32 26.78
N LEU A 355 21.13 0.89 27.86
CA LEU A 355 19.95 1.55 28.43
C LEU A 355 20.32 2.12 29.79
N SER A 356 20.47 3.44 29.90
CA SER A 356 20.88 4.13 31.12
C SER A 356 19.80 4.09 32.22
N GLU A 357 18.53 4.23 31.84
CA GLU A 357 17.39 4.26 32.79
C GLU A 357 16.52 2.99 32.75
N GLY A 358 16.94 2.01 31.95
CA GLY A 358 16.14 0.82 31.65
C GLY A 358 15.05 1.09 30.62
N ALA A 359 14.12 0.15 30.49
CA ALA A 359 13.01 0.27 29.55
C ALA A 359 11.78 -0.53 30.02
N LEU A 360 10.66 -0.33 29.36
CA LEU A 360 9.47 -1.14 29.51
C LEU A 360 9.39 -2.11 28.34
N ILE A 361 9.40 -3.41 28.62
CA ILE A 361 9.02 -4.40 27.62
C ILE A 361 7.52 -4.69 27.72
N ARG A 362 6.87 -4.71 26.56
CA ARG A 362 5.53 -5.25 26.37
C ARG A 362 5.60 -6.38 25.35
N ILE A 363 5.13 -7.58 25.71
CA ILE A 363 4.91 -8.67 24.76
C ILE A 363 3.41 -8.77 24.54
N THR A 364 3.00 -8.72 23.28
CA THR A 364 1.63 -8.98 22.86
C THR A 364 1.56 -10.27 22.07
N ASP A 365 0.41 -10.91 22.08
CA ASP A 365 0.09 -11.89 21.05
C ASP A 365 -0.19 -11.17 19.71
N ASN A 366 -0.57 -11.95 18.71
CA ASN A 366 -0.93 -11.46 17.39
C ASN A 366 -2.22 -10.61 17.37
N TYR A 367 -2.99 -10.52 18.46
CA TYR A 367 -4.20 -9.67 18.58
C TYR A 367 -3.93 -8.38 19.36
N GLY A 368 -2.65 -8.05 19.56
CA GLY A 368 -2.26 -6.90 20.38
C GLY A 368 -2.60 -7.05 21.86
N ARG A 369 -3.12 -8.21 22.30
CA ARG A 369 -3.44 -8.44 23.71
C ARG A 369 -2.13 -8.52 24.47
N GLU A 370 -2.01 -7.68 25.48
CA GLU A 370 -0.84 -7.67 26.34
C GLU A 370 -0.76 -8.98 27.14
N ILE A 371 0.28 -9.76 26.84
CA ILE A 371 0.58 -11.02 27.50
C ILE A 371 1.54 -10.79 28.66
N LEU A 372 2.50 -9.89 28.46
CA LEU A 372 3.50 -9.56 29.47
C LEU A 372 3.84 -8.09 29.37
N ARG A 373 3.90 -7.44 30.54
CA ARG A 373 4.43 -6.08 30.70
C ARG A 373 5.39 -6.06 31.86
N ARG A 374 6.63 -5.69 31.59
CA ARG A 374 7.69 -5.75 32.59
C ARG A 374 8.68 -4.59 32.41
N LYS A 375 9.11 -4.00 33.52
CA LYS A 375 10.26 -3.10 33.50
C LYS A 375 11.54 -3.92 33.43
N ILE A 376 12.40 -3.59 32.47
CA ILE A 376 13.78 -4.05 32.42
C ILE A 376 14.67 -2.93 32.99
N GLY A 377 15.59 -3.31 33.88
CA GLY A 377 16.50 -2.35 34.49
C GLY A 377 17.52 -1.79 33.49
N PRO A 378 18.36 -0.84 33.93
CA PRO A 378 19.50 -0.40 33.15
C PRO A 378 20.34 -1.59 32.68
N ASN A 379 20.81 -1.56 31.43
CA ASN A 379 21.58 -2.66 30.85
C ASN A 379 22.98 -2.17 30.47
N PRO A 380 24.00 -2.35 31.34
CA PRO A 380 25.34 -1.78 31.17
C PRO A 380 26.24 -2.64 30.25
N GLY A 381 25.72 -3.02 29.08
CA GLY A 381 26.50 -3.69 28.03
C GLY A 381 26.11 -5.15 27.75
N ASN A 382 25.51 -5.35 26.58
CA ASN A 382 25.41 -6.60 25.78
C ASN A 382 24.86 -7.89 26.42
N GLY A 383 24.49 -7.91 27.70
CA GLY A 383 23.90 -9.09 28.35
C GLY A 383 22.45 -9.32 27.93
N PRO A 384 22.05 -10.57 27.56
CA PRO A 384 20.66 -10.88 27.28
C PRO A 384 19.78 -10.78 28.53
N VAL A 385 18.62 -10.13 28.39
CA VAL A 385 17.55 -10.11 29.41
C VAL A 385 16.63 -11.30 29.16
N ALA A 386 16.63 -12.25 30.09
CA ALA A 386 15.76 -13.41 30.02
C ALA A 386 14.31 -13.08 30.39
N ILE A 387 13.38 -13.55 29.57
CA ILE A 387 11.94 -13.44 29.78
C ILE A 387 11.33 -14.82 29.66
N GLU A 388 10.75 -15.26 30.77
CA GLU A 388 9.90 -16.44 30.81
C GLU A 388 8.51 -16.04 30.30
N LEU A 389 8.02 -16.81 29.34
CA LEU A 389 6.67 -16.68 28.80
C LEU A 389 5.77 -17.64 29.56
N ASP A 390 4.53 -17.23 29.84
CA ASP A 390 3.56 -18.09 30.55
C ASP A 390 3.39 -19.43 29.83
N GLY A 391 3.59 -20.55 30.53
CA GLY A 391 3.52 -21.91 29.97
C GLY A 391 2.16 -22.26 29.35
N SER A 392 1.10 -21.55 29.70
CA SER A 392 -0.24 -21.73 29.14
C SER A 392 -0.45 -21.08 27.77
N LEU A 393 0.47 -20.21 27.32
CA LEU A 393 0.29 -19.53 26.04
C LEU A 393 0.42 -20.51 24.86
N PRO A 394 -0.43 -20.37 23.83
CA PRO A 394 -0.40 -21.22 22.66
C PRO A 394 0.88 -21.01 21.84
N ALA A 395 1.24 -22.00 21.01
CA ALA A 395 2.18 -21.77 19.92
C ALA A 395 1.65 -20.70 18.97
N GLY A 396 2.52 -19.82 18.49
CA GLY A 396 2.12 -18.70 17.64
C GLY A 396 3.19 -17.62 17.53
N LEU A 397 2.91 -16.59 16.74
CA LEU A 397 3.74 -15.39 16.66
C LEU A 397 3.37 -14.44 17.81
N TYR A 398 4.38 -13.74 18.31
CA TYR A 398 4.27 -12.75 19.38
C TYR A 398 5.11 -11.54 19.01
N HIS A 399 4.72 -10.37 19.50
CA HIS A 399 5.44 -9.12 19.26
C HIS A 399 5.96 -8.56 20.57
N ALA A 400 7.27 -8.34 20.65
CA ALA A 400 7.89 -7.61 21.73
C ALA A 400 8.09 -6.15 21.32
N PHE A 401 7.71 -5.25 22.21
CA PHE A 401 7.96 -3.82 22.13
C PHE A 401 8.85 -3.45 23.31
N VAL A 402 9.95 -2.76 23.05
CA VAL A 402 10.80 -2.20 24.09
C VAL A 402 10.71 -0.69 24.00
N VAL A 403 10.22 -0.07 25.07
CA VAL A 403 10.03 1.38 25.16
C VAL A 403 10.96 1.92 26.25
N ALA A 404 12.03 2.58 25.85
CA ALA A 404 12.86 3.42 26.70
C ALA A 404 12.29 4.84 26.75
N GLU A 405 12.85 5.69 27.62
CA GLU A 405 12.44 7.09 27.74
C GLU A 405 12.58 7.83 26.40
N ASP A 406 13.70 7.60 25.72
CA ASP A 406 14.15 8.29 24.51
C ASP A 406 14.12 7.41 23.25
N ALA A 407 13.63 6.17 23.32
CA ALA A 407 13.71 5.24 22.19
C ALA A 407 12.67 4.12 22.23
N VAL A 408 12.33 3.58 21.05
CA VAL A 408 11.39 2.48 20.90
C VAL A 408 11.90 1.44 19.90
N GLY A 409 11.71 0.17 20.23
CA GLY A 409 12.03 -0.95 19.36
C GLY A 409 10.86 -1.92 19.29
N ARG A 410 10.78 -2.65 18.18
CA ARG A 410 9.85 -3.77 18.00
C ARG A 410 10.56 -4.95 17.38
N GLN A 411 10.24 -6.16 17.86
CA GLN A 411 10.65 -7.40 17.22
C GLN A 411 9.62 -8.49 17.42
N SER A 412 9.39 -9.28 16.38
CA SER A 412 8.50 -10.45 16.43
C SER A 412 9.29 -11.73 16.71
N PHE A 413 8.68 -12.68 17.41
CA PHE A 413 9.25 -14.01 17.62
C PHE A 413 8.17 -15.09 17.63
N VAL A 414 8.55 -16.30 17.24
CA VAL A 414 7.66 -17.46 17.20
C VAL A 414 7.83 -18.26 18.48
N ARG A 415 6.73 -18.54 19.17
CA ARG A 415 6.68 -19.54 20.24
C ARG A 415 6.19 -20.86 19.67
N VAL A 416 6.89 -21.93 19.98
CA VAL A 416 6.49 -23.32 19.73
C VAL A 416 6.23 -24.01 21.07
N LEU A 417 5.30 -24.97 21.09
CA LEU A 417 5.12 -25.82 22.26
C LEU A 417 6.32 -26.78 22.38
N PRO A 418 6.73 -27.15 23.61
CA PRO A 418 7.83 -28.09 23.85
C PRO A 418 7.67 -29.43 23.13
#